data_AF-A0A7X6YQK6-F1
#
_entry.id   AF-A0A7X6YQK6-F1
#
_cell.length_a   1.000
_cell.length_b   1.000
_cell.length_c   1.000
_cell.angle_alpha   90.00
_cell.angle_beta   90.00
_cell.angle_gamma   90.00
#
_symmetry.space_group_name_H-M   'P 1'
#
loop_
_entity.id
_entity.type
_entity.pdbx_description
1 polymer ?
#
loop_
_entity_poly.entity_id
_entity_poly.type
_entity_poly.pdbx_seq_one_letter_code
_entity_poly.pdbx_strand_id
1 'polypeptide(L)' 'WKCNNCGYIHKGKSAPNVCPACAHKQEYFELFVETY' A
#
# COMPACT_ATOMS: atom_id res chain seq x y z
N TRP A 1 4.65 0.24 -1.37
CA TRP A 1 3.46 -0.54 -0.97
C TRP A 1 2.28 -0.12 -1.80
N LYS A 2 1.69 -1.07 -2.52
CA LYS A 2 0.54 -0.80 -3.37
C LYS A 2 -0.72 -1.25 -2.65
N CYS A 3 -1.74 -0.40 -2.60
CA CYS A 3 -3.04 -0.78 -2.08
C CYS A 3 -3.80 -1.56 -3.16
N ASN A 4 -4.14 -2.82 -2.88
CA ASN A 4 -4.90 -3.66 -3.80
C ASN A 4 -6.38 -3.25 -3.92
N ASN A 5 -6.88 -2.39 -3.02
CA ASN A 5 -8.26 -1.93 -3.07
C ASN A 5 -8.46 -0.70 -3.97
N CYS A 6 -7.52 0.25 -3.97
CA CYS A 6 -7.67 1.53 -4.69
C CYS A 6 -6.51 1.89 -5.62
N GLY A 7 -5.43 1.10 -5.63
CA GLY A 7 -4.23 1.39 -6.42
C GLY A 7 -3.28 2.43 -5.81
N TYR A 8 -3.54 2.94 -4.60
CA TYR A 8 -2.64 3.89 -3.94
C TYR A 8 -1.23 3.31 -3.73
N ILE A 9 -0.21 4.03 -4.18
CA ILE A 9 1.20 3.63 -4.02
C ILE A 9 1.83 4.45 -2.90
N HIS A 10 2.07 3.81 -1.76
CA HIS A 10 2.85 4.36 -0.67
C HIS A 10 4.36 4.14 -0.93
N LYS A 11 5.10 5.25 -1.02
CA LYS A 11 6.57 5.26 -1.14
C LYS A 11 7.18 5.36 0.25
N GLY A 12 7.47 4.20 0.85
CA GLY A 12 8.03 4.08 2.19
C GLY A 12 8.53 2.67 2.45
N LYS A 13 9.36 2.50 3.47
CA LYS A 13 9.92 1.18 3.85
C LYS A 13 8.85 0.24 4.41
N SER A 14 7.69 0.74 4.83
CA SER A 14 6.60 -0.03 5.45
C SER A 14 5.23 0.46 4.96
N ALA A 15 4.23 -0.41 4.95
CA ALA A 15 2.86 -0.02 4.61
C ALA A 15 2.27 0.86 5.73
N PRO A 16 1.40 1.84 5.40
CA PRO A 16 0.69 2.59 6.41
C PRO A 16 -0.42 1.74 7.04
N ASN A 17 -0.70 1.96 8.33
CA ASN A 17 -1.77 1.27 9.08
C ASN A 17 -3.15 1.38 8.39
N VAL A 18 -3.39 2.51 7.73
CA VAL A 18 -4.61 2.80 6.98
C VAL A 18 -4.25 3.48 5.66
N CYS A 19 -4.91 3.10 4.57
CA CYS A 19 -4.74 3.73 3.28
C CYS A 19 -5.28 5.16 3.30
N PRO A 20 -4.48 6.19 2.97
CA PRO A 20 -4.96 7.58 2.97
C PRO A 20 -5.94 7.89 1.83
N ALA A 21 -6.03 7.04 0.80
CA ALA A 21 -6.94 7.24 -0.33
C ALA A 21 -8.33 6.63 -0.10
N CYS A 22 -8.40 5.41 0.44
CA CYS A 22 -9.66 4.66 0.60
C CYS A 22 -10.01 4.33 2.05
N ALA A 23 -9.20 4.75 3.03
CA ALA A 23 -9.38 4.47 4.45
C ALA A 23 -9.46 2.98 4.85
N HIS A 24 -9.01 2.06 3.98
CA HIS A 24 -8.91 0.64 4.31
C HIS A 24 -7.66 0.30 5.13
N LYS A 25 -7.74 -0.78 5.89
CA LYS A 25 -6.65 -1.28 6.74
C LYS A 25 -5.41 -1.69 5.94
N GLN A 26 -4.27 -1.72 6.63
CA GLN A 26 -2.97 -2.13 6.09
C GLN A 26 -2.98 -3.51 5.41
N GLU A 27 -3.90 -4.39 5.80
CA GLU A 27 -4.06 -5.75 5.25
C GLU A 27 -4.25 -5.76 3.71
N TYR A 28 -4.75 -4.67 3.14
CA TYR A 28 -4.93 -4.50 1.70
C TYR A 28 -3.67 -4.01 0.97
N PHE A 29 -2.56 -3.81 1.66
CA PHE A 29 -1.30 -3.40 1.03
C PHE A 29 -0.41 -4.59 0.68
N GLU A 30 0.06 -4.61 -0.56
CA GLU A 30 1.06 -5.55 -1.04
C GLU A 30 2.45 -4.89 -1.11
N LEU A 31 3.48 -5.71 -0.86
CA LEU A 31 4.88 -5.32 -0.98
C LEU A 31 5.21 -5.21 -2.47
N PHE A 32 5.21 -3.97 -2.97
CA PHE A 32 5.66 -3.68 -4.33
C PHE A 32 7.20 -3.68 -4.32
N VAL A 33 7.79 -4.83 -4.64
CA VAL A 33 9.22 -4.95 -4.89
C VAL A 33 9.41 -4.94 -6.40
N GLU A 34 9.99 -3.86 -6.91
CA GLU A 34 10.43 -3.81 -8.30
C GLU A 34 11.76 -4.56 -8.39
N THR A 35 11.70 -5.89 -8.56
CA THR A 35 12.87 -6.69 -8.93
C THR A 35 13.16 -6.44 -10.40
N TYR A 36 14.21 -5.68 -10.68
CA TYR A 36 14.81 -5.51 -12.01
C TYR A 36 15.78 -6.64 -12.31
#